data_AF-A0A9E5NKU4-F1
#
_entry.id   AF-A0A9E5NKU4-F1
#
_cell.length_a   1.000
_cell.length_b   1.000
_cell.length_c   1.000
_cell.angle_alpha   90.00
_cell.angle_beta   90.00
_cell.angle_gamma   90.00
#
_symmetry.space_group_name_H-M   'P 1'
#
loop_
_entity.id
_entity.type
_entity.pdbx_description
1 polymer ?
#
loop_
_entity_poly.entity_id
_entity_poly.type
_entity_poly.pdbx_seq_one_letter_code
_entity_poly.pdbx_strand_id
1 'polypeptide(L)'
;MEVRRRLAGKLLQEGKGVRETARLVGASPSSVFRWKSDLEEGGLEALAAKPHPGRPARLTAEQKEALLDILRQGPLAAGFATDLWTLARVTKVIENHFGVKYHLGRVWYILRELGWSPQKPERRARERDEEAIRQWREEEWPETKKEPTTKA
;
A
#
# COMPACT_ATOMS: atom_id res chain seq x y z
N MET A 1 25.37 9.43 -9.89
CA MET A 1 26.55 8.71 -9.34
C MET A 1 26.89 7.47 -10.13
N GLU A 2 25.92 6.63 -10.51
CA GLU A 2 26.18 5.40 -11.28
C GLU A 2 26.88 5.66 -12.63
N VAL A 3 26.44 6.67 -13.39
CA VAL A 3 27.07 7.05 -14.67
C VAL A 3 28.56 7.34 -14.52
N ARG A 4 28.96 8.09 -13.48
CA ARG A 4 30.38 8.38 -13.18
C ARG A 4 31.15 7.12 -12.81
N ARG A 5 30.52 6.19 -12.09
CA ARG A 5 31.13 4.92 -11.69
C ARG A 5 31.39 4.03 -12.89
N ARG A 6 30.41 3.88 -13.78
CA ARG A 6 30.56 3.11 -15.04
C ARG A 6 31.62 3.72 -15.96
N LEU A 7 31.63 5.05 -16.09
CA LEU A 7 32.66 5.75 -16.87
C LEU A 7 34.06 5.53 -16.28
N ALA A 8 34.20 5.60 -14.96
CA ALA A 8 35.46 5.30 -14.29
C ALA A 8 35.92 3.85 -14.53
N GLY A 9 34.98 2.89 -14.51
CA GLY A 9 35.26 1.50 -14.83
C GLY A 9 35.85 1.30 -16.22
N LYS A 10 35.26 1.94 -17.25
CA LYS A 10 35.80 1.89 -18.62
C LYS A 10 37.20 2.48 -18.73
N LEU A 11 37.42 3.67 -18.14
CA LEU A 11 38.73 4.32 -18.13
C LEU A 11 39.80 3.47 -17.45
N LEU A 12 39.44 2.75 -16.38
CA LEU A 12 40.34 1.81 -15.70
C LEU A 12 40.65 0.58 -16.56
N GLN A 13 39.67 0.06 -17.32
CA GLN A 13 39.89 -1.05 -18.28
C GLN A 13 40.78 -0.63 -19.46
N GLU A 14 40.71 0.64 -19.87
CA GLU A 14 41.62 1.24 -20.85
C GLU A 14 43.04 1.48 -20.29
N GLY A 15 43.31 1.11 -19.04
CA GLY A 15 44.62 1.20 -18.40
C GLY A 15 44.94 2.55 -17.75
N LYS A 16 43.97 3.48 -17.67
CA LYS A 16 44.20 4.77 -17.01
C LYS A 16 44.40 4.61 -15.50
N GLY A 17 45.28 5.43 -14.95
CA GLY A 17 45.59 5.42 -13.52
C GLY A 17 44.44 5.97 -12.66
N VAL A 18 44.33 5.48 -11.41
CA VAL A 18 43.27 5.89 -10.45
C VAL A 18 43.15 7.41 -10.30
N ARG A 19 44.28 8.12 -10.19
CA ARG A 19 44.30 9.58 -10.01
C ARG A 19 43.87 10.32 -11.27
N GLU A 20 44.21 9.80 -12.45
CA GLU A 20 43.79 10.37 -13.74
C GLU A 20 42.28 10.19 -13.91
N THR A 21 41.80 8.96 -13.73
CA THR A 21 40.37 8.62 -13.80
C THR A 21 39.54 9.45 -12.82
N ALA A 22 40.02 9.67 -11.59
CA ALA A 22 39.35 10.50 -10.59
C ALA A 22 39.13 11.95 -11.06
N ARG A 23 40.13 12.55 -11.72
CA ARG A 23 40.01 13.89 -12.32
C ARG A 23 39.01 13.91 -13.47
N LEU A 24 39.09 12.93 -14.37
CA LEU A 24 38.21 12.84 -15.55
C LEU A 24 36.73 12.66 -15.18
N VAL A 25 36.42 11.89 -14.13
CA VAL A 25 35.04 11.59 -13.75
C VAL A 25 34.50 12.48 -12.63
N GLY A 26 35.31 13.40 -12.10
CA GLY A 26 34.92 14.29 -11.01
C GLY A 26 34.56 13.54 -9.72
N ALA A 27 35.43 12.61 -9.30
CA ALA A 27 35.29 11.83 -8.07
C ALA A 27 36.59 11.85 -7.25
N SER A 28 36.52 11.49 -5.97
CA SER A 28 37.73 11.38 -5.15
C SER A 28 38.58 10.16 -5.57
N PRO A 29 39.92 10.24 -5.49
CA PRO A 29 40.79 9.09 -5.76
C PRO A 29 40.42 7.85 -4.94
N SER A 30 40.01 8.02 -3.68
CA SER A 30 39.55 6.92 -2.83
C SER A 30 38.29 6.23 -3.35
N SER A 31 37.36 6.99 -3.95
CA SER A 31 36.17 6.41 -4.59
C SER A 31 36.54 5.58 -5.82
N VAL A 32 37.43 6.10 -6.66
CA VAL A 32 37.91 5.40 -7.86
C VAL A 32 38.73 4.16 -7.50
N PHE A 33 39.53 4.22 -6.43
CA PHE A 33 40.25 3.06 -5.91
C PHE A 33 39.28 1.95 -5.49
N ARG A 34 38.21 2.29 -4.76
CA ARG A 34 37.17 1.33 -4.40
C ARG A 34 36.48 0.75 -5.63
N TRP A 35 36.15 1.59 -6.61
CA TRP A 35 35.55 1.12 -7.88
C TRP A 35 36.50 0.22 -8.67
N LYS A 36 37.81 0.45 -8.61
CA LYS A 36 38.80 -0.45 -9.21
C LYS A 36 38.76 -1.82 -8.54
N SER A 37 38.70 -1.86 -7.21
CA SER A 37 38.55 -3.11 -6.46
C SER A 37 37.24 -3.83 -6.80
N ASP A 38 36.11 -3.11 -6.80
CA ASP A 38 34.80 -3.67 -7.17
C ASP A 38 34.82 -4.23 -8.61
N LEU A 39 35.50 -3.53 -9.53
CA LEU A 39 35.66 -3.92 -10.93
C LEU A 39 36.54 -5.16 -11.10
N GLU A 40 37.61 -5.31 -10.32
CA GLU A 40 38.48 -6.48 -10.32
C GLU A 40 37.77 -7.74 -9.79
N GLU A 41 36.86 -7.57 -8.81
CA GLU A 41 36.12 -8.67 -8.19
C GLU A 41 34.90 -9.12 -9.03
N GLY A 42 34.16 -8.18 -9.64
CA GLY A 42 32.87 -8.48 -10.25
C GLY A 42 32.58 -7.76 -11.57
N GLY A 43 33.59 -7.18 -12.22
CA GLY A 43 33.45 -6.52 -13.51
C GLY A 43 32.58 -5.27 -13.47
N LEU A 44 32.10 -4.83 -14.64
CA LEU A 44 31.30 -3.60 -14.76
C LEU A 44 29.96 -3.66 -14.01
N GLU A 45 29.40 -4.85 -13.83
CA GLU A 45 28.14 -5.05 -13.09
C GLU A 45 28.30 -4.77 -11.60
N ALA A 46 29.49 -5.00 -11.02
CA ALA A 46 29.79 -4.61 -9.64
C ALA A 46 29.70 -3.08 -9.41
N LEU A 47 29.83 -2.30 -10.48
CA LEU A 47 29.70 -0.85 -10.46
C LEU A 47 28.24 -0.35 -10.58
N ALA A 48 27.27 -1.25 -10.81
CA ALA A 48 25.87 -0.88 -10.82
C ALA A 48 25.42 -0.28 -9.48
N ALA A 49 24.41 0.58 -9.52
CA ALA A 49 23.80 1.07 -8.29
C ALA A 49 23.08 -0.09 -7.60
N LYS A 50 23.58 -0.49 -6.42
CA LYS A 50 22.85 -1.43 -5.56
C LYS A 50 21.64 -0.70 -4.94
N PRO A 51 20.44 -1.30 -4.96
CA PRO A 51 19.31 -0.77 -4.20
C PRO A 51 19.74 -0.60 -2.76
N HIS A 52 19.46 0.55 -2.17
CA HIS A 52 19.59 0.73 -0.73
C HIS A 52 18.19 0.49 -0.17
N PRO A 53 17.84 -0.76 0.22
CA PRO A 53 16.55 -1.00 0.83
C PRO A 53 16.49 -0.11 2.07
N GLY A 54 15.44 0.71 2.15
CA GLY A 54 15.19 1.52 3.34
C GLY A 54 14.96 0.64 4.57
N ARG A 55 14.60 1.27 5.69
CA ARG A 55 14.22 0.54 6.90
C ARG A 55 13.15 -0.52 6.57
N PRO A 56 13.28 -1.78 7.01
CA PRO A 56 12.28 -2.81 6.76
C PRO A 56 10.90 -2.35 7.24
N ALA A 57 9.87 -2.74 6.49
CA ALA A 57 8.50 -2.47 6.88
C ALA A 57 8.22 -3.10 8.26
N ARG A 58 7.51 -2.37 9.14
CA ARG A 58 7.21 -2.89 10.48
C ARG A 58 6.17 -4.02 10.48
N LEU A 59 5.34 -4.11 9.44
CA LEU A 59 4.49 -5.27 9.19
C LEU A 59 5.12 -6.14 8.10
N THR A 60 5.17 -7.44 8.35
CA THR A 60 5.56 -8.44 7.35
C THR A 60 4.46 -8.62 6.30
N ALA A 61 4.75 -9.33 5.20
CA ALA A 61 3.75 -9.62 4.18
C ALA A 61 2.59 -10.45 4.75
N GLU A 62 2.91 -11.44 5.59
CA GLU A 62 1.94 -12.33 6.25
C GLU A 62 1.03 -11.55 7.20
N GLN A 63 1.59 -10.59 7.94
CA GLN A 63 0.79 -9.72 8.82
C GLN A 63 -0.12 -8.77 8.04
N LYS A 64 0.27 -8.34 6.84
CA LYS A 64 -0.58 -7.54 5.97
C LYS A 64 -1.76 -8.34 5.42
N GLU A 65 -1.55 -9.60 5.04
CA GLU A 65 -2.64 -10.50 4.64
C GLU A 65 -3.58 -10.81 5.81
N ALA A 66 -3.03 -11.11 6.99
CA ALA A 66 -3.85 -11.29 8.20
C ALA A 66 -4.67 -10.04 8.55
N LEU A 67 -4.11 -8.84 8.33
CA LEU A 67 -4.85 -7.59 8.47
C LEU A 67 -6.04 -7.52 7.51
N LEU A 68 -5.87 -7.91 6.23
CA LEU A 68 -6.98 -7.94 5.26
C LEU A 68 -8.11 -8.87 5.71
N ASP A 69 -7.77 -10.04 6.25
CA ASP A 69 -8.78 -10.98 6.74
C ASP A 69 -9.56 -10.44 7.93
N ILE A 70 -8.91 -9.71 8.84
CA ILE A 70 -9.60 -9.01 9.94
C ILE A 70 -10.51 -7.92 9.39
N LEU A 71 -10.03 -7.13 8.42
CA LEU A 71 -10.82 -6.04 7.84
C LEU A 71 -12.05 -6.55 7.09
N ARG A 72 -11.96 -7.73 6.44
CA ARG A 72 -13.07 -8.41 5.75
C ARG A 72 -14.16 -8.89 6.72
N GLN A 73 -13.80 -9.30 7.93
CA GLN A 73 -14.77 -9.68 8.97
C GLN A 73 -15.58 -8.50 9.50
N GLY A 74 -15.08 -7.28 9.29
CA GLY A 74 -15.78 -6.04 9.60
C GLY A 74 -15.45 -5.49 11.00
N PRO A 75 -15.75 -4.20 11.24
CA PRO A 75 -15.41 -3.54 12.51
C PRO A 75 -16.15 -4.12 13.72
N LEU A 76 -17.36 -4.65 13.54
CA LEU A 76 -18.13 -5.26 14.62
C LEU A 76 -17.44 -6.50 15.17
N ALA A 77 -16.92 -7.36 14.29
CA ALA A 77 -16.14 -8.55 14.67
C ALA A 77 -14.84 -8.18 15.39
N ALA A 78 -14.25 -7.02 15.04
CA ALA A 78 -13.10 -6.46 15.74
C ALA A 78 -13.44 -5.73 17.06
N GLY A 79 -14.71 -5.78 17.51
CA GLY A 79 -15.16 -5.23 18.78
C GLY A 79 -15.54 -3.74 18.77
N PHE A 80 -15.72 -3.13 17.59
CA PHE A 80 -16.18 -1.74 17.49
C PHE A 80 -17.71 -1.65 17.50
N ALA A 81 -18.24 -0.53 17.99
CA ALA A 81 -19.68 -0.33 18.14
C ALA A 81 -20.45 -0.07 16.82
N THR A 82 -19.75 0.22 15.72
CA THR A 82 -20.39 0.52 14.42
C THR A 82 -19.64 -0.14 13.29
N ASP A 83 -20.35 -0.46 12.20
CA ASP A 83 -19.83 -1.17 11.02
C ASP A 83 -19.00 -0.28 10.06
N LEU A 84 -18.38 0.78 10.57
CA LEU A 84 -17.54 1.69 9.77
C LEU A 84 -16.05 1.51 10.08
N TRP A 85 -15.25 1.17 9.08
CA TRP A 85 -13.79 1.25 9.20
C TRP A 85 -13.33 2.71 9.13
N THR A 86 -12.61 3.15 10.16
CA THR A 86 -11.86 4.42 10.16
C THR A 86 -10.38 4.12 10.29
N LEU A 87 -9.52 5.03 9.81
CA LEU A 87 -8.05 4.86 9.94
C LEU A 87 -7.63 4.67 11.41
N ALA A 88 -8.30 5.33 12.35
CA ALA A 88 -8.05 5.17 13.78
C ALA A 88 -8.37 3.75 14.28
N ARG A 89 -9.50 3.18 13.83
CA ARG A 89 -9.89 1.81 14.17
C ARG A 89 -8.92 0.79 13.58
N VAL A 90 -8.55 0.95 12.31
CA VAL A 90 -7.54 0.09 11.68
C VAL A 90 -6.19 0.21 12.39
N THR A 91 -5.78 1.41 12.79
CA THR A 91 -4.56 1.61 13.59
C THR A 91 -4.63 0.83 14.90
N LYS A 92 -5.79 0.83 15.56
CA LYS A 92 -5.99 0.11 16.81
C LYS A 92 -5.96 -1.41 16.62
N VAL A 93 -6.55 -1.92 15.53
CA VAL A 93 -6.43 -3.33 15.15
C VAL A 93 -4.97 -3.71 14.95
N ILE A 94 -4.20 -2.89 14.21
CA ILE A 94 -2.79 -3.18 13.97
C ILE A 94 -1.98 -3.21 15.27
N GLU A 95 -2.23 -2.24 16.17
CA GLU A 95 -1.56 -2.20 17.48
C GLU A 95 -1.92 -3.42 18.33
N ASN A 96 -3.20 -3.82 18.37
CA ASN A 96 -3.68 -4.90 19.22
C ASN A 96 -3.26 -6.29 18.71
N HIS A 97 -3.31 -6.53 17.39
CA HIS A 97 -3.03 -7.85 16.80
C HIS A 97 -1.54 -8.07 16.49
N PHE A 98 -0.79 -7.01 16.17
CA PHE A 98 0.60 -7.14 15.74
C PHE A 98 1.60 -6.41 16.65
N GLY A 99 1.15 -5.66 17.66
CA GLY A 99 2.02 -4.89 18.54
C GLY A 99 2.72 -3.71 17.87
N VAL A 100 2.34 -3.37 16.63
CA VAL A 100 3.00 -2.34 15.82
C VAL A 100 2.22 -1.03 15.90
N LYS A 101 2.87 0.02 16.39
CA LYS A 101 2.29 1.38 16.35
C LYS A 101 2.60 2.08 15.04
N TYR A 102 1.57 2.61 14.40
CA TYR A 102 1.68 3.47 13.23
C TYR A 102 0.96 4.80 13.43
N HIS A 103 1.47 5.81 12.73
CA HIS A 103 0.71 7.04 12.49
C HIS A 103 -0.43 6.77 11.48
N LEU A 104 -1.56 7.45 11.64
CA LEU A 104 -2.76 7.32 10.78
C LEU A 104 -2.44 7.38 9.29
N GLY A 105 -1.60 8.34 8.88
CA GLY A 105 -1.18 8.48 7.49
C GLY A 105 -0.43 7.26 6.97
N ARG A 106 0.40 6.60 7.80
CA ARG A 106 1.10 5.38 7.40
C ARG A 106 0.14 4.22 7.21
N VAL A 107 -0.90 4.11 8.05
CA VAL A 107 -1.96 3.12 7.90
C VAL A 107 -2.71 3.32 6.59
N TRP A 108 -2.99 4.57 6.19
CA TRP A 108 -3.59 4.84 4.88
C TRP A 108 -2.73 4.34 3.71
N TYR A 109 -1.40 4.57 3.75
CA TYR A 109 -0.51 4.04 2.72
C TYR A 109 -0.48 2.51 2.69
N ILE A 110 -0.48 1.85 3.85
CA ILE A 110 -0.54 0.39 3.95
C ILE A 110 -1.83 -0.14 3.32
N LEU A 111 -2.98 0.49 3.63
CA LEU A 111 -4.26 0.10 3.03
C LEU A 111 -4.27 0.28 1.51
N ARG A 112 -3.69 1.37 1.00
CA ARG A 112 -3.53 1.59 -0.46
C ARG A 112 -2.64 0.56 -1.12
N GLU A 113 -1.52 0.21 -0.49
CA GLU A 113 -0.62 -0.85 -0.97
C GLU A 113 -1.33 -2.21 -1.05
N LEU A 114 -2.24 -2.47 -0.11
CA LEU A 114 -3.05 -3.69 -0.06
C LEU A 114 -4.32 -3.63 -0.93
N GLY A 115 -4.51 -2.57 -1.71
CA GLY A 115 -5.70 -2.39 -2.54
C GLY A 115 -7.01 -2.22 -1.75
N TRP A 116 -6.93 -1.95 -0.45
CA TRP A 116 -8.11 -1.77 0.40
C TRP A 116 -8.76 -0.41 0.16
N SER A 117 -9.93 -0.42 -0.46
CA SER A 117 -10.73 0.79 -0.71
C SER A 117 -11.68 1.06 0.47
N PRO A 118 -12.02 2.35 0.74
CA PRO A 118 -13.04 2.69 1.72
C PRO A 118 -14.38 2.03 1.39
N GLN A 119 -14.82 1.10 2.23
CA GLN A 119 -16.14 0.48 2.10
C GLN A 119 -17.17 1.45 2.67
N LYS A 120 -18.11 1.90 1.84
CA LYS A 120 -19.25 2.68 2.32
C LYS A 120 -20.24 1.71 2.96
N PRO A 121 -20.61 1.88 4.24
CA PRO A 121 -21.65 1.07 4.83
C PRO A 121 -22.94 1.28 4.02
N GLU A 122 -23.60 0.17 3.68
CA GLU A 122 -24.89 0.20 3.02
C GLU A 122 -25.87 0.95 3.94
N ARG A 123 -26.42 2.09 3.49
CA ARG A 123 -27.38 2.87 4.27
C ARG A 123 -28.68 2.08 4.37
N ARG A 124 -28.81 1.20 5.37
CA ARG A 124 -30.11 0.64 5.75
C ARG A 124 -30.80 1.61 6.71
N ALA A 125 -32.01 2.02 6.36
CA ALA A 125 -32.86 2.79 7.25
C ALA A 125 -33.16 1.96 8.50
N ARG A 126 -33.00 2.55 9.69
CA ARG A 126 -33.19 1.89 10.98
C ARG A 126 -34.65 1.49 11.23
N GLU A 127 -35.58 2.10 10.49
CA GLU A 127 -37.04 1.91 10.56
C GLU A 127 -37.57 0.93 9.50
N ARG A 128 -36.68 0.21 8.79
CA ARG A 128 -37.10 -0.74 7.75
C ARG A 128 -37.72 -1.98 8.38
N ASP A 129 -39.04 -1.99 8.47
CA ASP A 129 -39.84 -3.16 8.78
C ASP A 129 -40.02 -4.01 7.51
N GLU A 130 -39.35 -5.17 7.47
CA GLU A 130 -39.43 -6.10 6.33
C GLU A 130 -40.80 -6.77 6.21
N GLU A 131 -41.61 -6.84 7.27
CA GLU A 131 -42.99 -7.31 7.20
C GLU A 131 -43.88 -6.23 6.57
N ALA A 132 -43.77 -4.98 7.02
CA ALA A 132 -44.55 -3.86 6.45
C ALA A 132 -44.25 -3.64 4.95
N ILE A 133 -43.00 -3.81 4.52
CA ILE A 133 -42.62 -3.70 3.10
C ILE A 133 -43.19 -4.86 2.27
N ARG A 134 -43.28 -6.05 2.85
CA ARG A 134 -43.80 -7.25 2.16
C ARG A 134 -45.32 -7.15 2.02
N GLN A 135 -46.01 -6.77 3.09
CA GLN A 135 -47.45 -6.48 3.08
C GLN A 135 -47.80 -5.39 2.05
N TRP A 136 -47.09 -4.26 2.05
CA TRP A 136 -47.36 -3.20 1.07
C TRP A 136 -47.16 -3.67 -0.39
N ARG A 137 -46.16 -4.53 -0.65
CA ARG A 137 -45.89 -5.03 -2.00
C ARG A 137 -46.90 -6.08 -2.47
N GLU A 138 -47.45 -6.87 -1.56
CA GLU A 138 -48.39 -7.96 -1.85
C GLU A 138 -49.85 -7.51 -1.85
N GLU A 139 -50.23 -6.58 -0.96
CA GLU A 139 -51.61 -6.15 -0.73
C GLU A 139 -51.90 -4.76 -1.35
N GLU A 140 -51.12 -3.74 -1.01
CA GLU A 140 -51.41 -2.34 -1.37
C GLU A 140 -51.00 -1.97 -2.81
N TRP A 141 -49.91 -2.56 -3.32
CA TRP A 141 -49.38 -2.30 -4.66
C TRP A 141 -50.31 -2.77 -5.81
N PRO A 142 -50.94 -3.97 -5.76
CA PRO A 142 -51.90 -4.35 -6.79
C PRO A 142 -53.24 -3.58 -6.70
N GLU A 143 -53.60 -3.03 -5.54
CA GLU A 143 -54.81 -2.20 -5.38
C GLU A 143 -54.63 -0.79 -5.95
N THR A 144 -53.49 -0.13 -5.69
CA THR A 144 -53.17 1.18 -6.28
C THR A 144 -52.99 1.16 -7.80
N LYS A 145 -52.82 -0.02 -8.40
CA LYS A 145 -52.74 -0.19 -9.86
C LYS A 145 -54.11 -0.37 -10.52
N LYS A 146 -55.18 -0.58 -9.75
CA LYS A 146 -56.56 -0.59 -10.24
C LYS A 146 -57.25 0.73 -9.89
N GLU A 147 -57.46 1.52 -10.94
CA GLU A 147 -58.19 2.79 -11.03
C GLU A 147 -57.35 4.07 -10.83
N PRO A 148 -57.53 5.07 -11.72
CA PRO A 148 -58.83 5.68 -11.99
C PRO A 148 -59.50 5.15 -13.26
N THR A 149 -60.71 4.62 -13.12
CA THR A 149 -61.69 4.59 -14.22
C THR A 149 -62.09 6.03 -14.52
N THR A 150 -61.71 6.48 -15.71
CA THR A 150 -62.18 7.72 -16.34
C THR A 150 -63.70 7.83 -16.24
N LYS A 151 -64.22 8.95 -15.70
CA LYS A 151 -65.59 9.39 -15.98
C LYS A 151 -65.59 10.81 -16.52
N ALA A 152 -66.48 10.98 -17.49
CA ALA A 152 -66.61 12.03 -18.51
C ALA A 152 -66.91 13.44 -17.98
#